data_AF-A0A9D4JG46-F1
#
_entry.id   AF-A0A9D4JG46-F1
#
_cell.length_a   1.000
_cell.length_b   1.000
_cell.length_c   1.000
_cell.angle_alpha   90.00
_cell.angle_beta   90.00
_cell.angle_gamma   90.00
#
_symmetry.space_group_name_H-M   'P 1'
#
loop_
_entity.id
_entity.type
_entity.pdbx_description
1 polymer ?
#
loop_
_entity_poly.entity_id
_entity_poly.type
_entity_poly.pdbx_seq_one_letter_code
_entity_poly.pdbx_strand_id
1 'polypeptide(L)' 'MISLFSTALTKRGYNVGVPLGNAYVDIVKAKVKRSRHRTTTFIGEDTDLLILLLHKTERKQKPSTFTLM' A
#
# COMPACT_ATOMS: atom_id res chain seq x y z
N MET A 1 13.32 -14.95 -10.88
CA MET A 1 13.69 -14.45 -9.54
C MET A 1 12.48 -14.14 -8.67
N ILE A 2 11.47 -13.40 -9.16
CA ILE A 2 10.22 -13.08 -8.42
C ILE A 2 9.42 -14.33 -8.02
N SER A 3 9.34 -15.36 -8.88
CA SER A 3 8.56 -16.58 -8.61
C SER A 3 9.04 -17.37 -7.38
N LEU A 4 10.34 -17.35 -7.08
CA LEU A 4 10.91 -18.08 -5.94
C LEU A 4 10.47 -17.45 -4.62
N PHE A 5 10.54 -16.12 -4.51
CA PHE A 5 10.08 -15.37 -3.34
C PHE A 5 8.57 -15.48 -3.15
N SER A 6 7.79 -15.32 -4.23
CA SER A 6 6.34 -15.50 -4.16
C SER A 6 5.97 -16.90 -3.67
N THR A 7 6.64 -17.94 -4.17
CA THR A 7 6.40 -19.32 -3.74
C THR A 7 6.77 -19.52 -2.27
N ALA A 8 7.90 -18.98 -1.82
CA ALA A 8 8.34 -19.10 -0.43
C ALA A 8 7.39 -18.38 0.56
N LEU A 9 6.91 -17.20 0.19
CA LEU A 9 5.96 -16.43 0.99
C LEU A 9 4.59 -17.12 1.05
N THR A 10 4.08 -17.62 -0.08
CA THR A 10 2.85 -18.40 -0.10
C THR A 10 2.96 -19.68 0.74
N LYS A 11 4.08 -20.41 0.66
CA LYS A 11 4.35 -21.60 1.49
C LYS A 11 4.37 -21.30 2.99
N ARG A 12 4.76 -20.07 3.38
CA ARG A 12 4.71 -19.58 4.77
C ARG A 12 3.35 -19.03 5.19
N GLY A 13 2.34 -19.12 4.33
CA GLY A 13 0.97 -18.66 4.61
C GLY A 13 0.75 -17.17 4.39
N TYR A 14 1.70 -16.45 3.79
CA TYR A 14 1.48 -15.06 3.41
C TYR A 14 0.63 -14.97 2.14
N ASN A 15 -0.28 -13.99 2.12
CA ASN A 15 -1.05 -13.71 0.93
C ASN A 15 -0.22 -12.88 -0.04
N VAL A 16 0.17 -13.47 -1.18
CA VAL A 16 0.99 -12.84 -2.21
C VAL A 16 0.11 -12.38 -3.36
N GLY A 17 0.04 -11.07 -3.59
CA GLY A 17 -0.66 -10.49 -4.73
C GLY A 17 0.26 -10.35 -5.94
N VAL A 18 -0.24 -10.73 -7.12
CA VAL A 18 0.40 -10.38 -8.39
C VAL A 18 -0.36 -9.18 -8.96
N PRO A 19 0.28 -8.00 -9.10
CA PRO A 19 -0.38 -6.83 -9.67
C PRO A 19 -0.68 -7.10 -11.14
N LEU A 20 -1.89 -6.75 -11.59
CA LEU A 20 -2.31 -6.86 -12.99
C LEU A 20 -1.89 -5.63 -13.82
N GLY A 21 -1.38 -4.59 -13.16
CA GLY A 21 -0.91 -3.35 -13.77
C GLY A 21 0.15 -2.68 -12.90
N ASN A 22 -0.04 -1.39 -12.59
CA ASN A 22 0.91 -0.66 -11.75
C ASN A 22 0.85 -1.17 -10.28
N ALA A 23 1.92 -1.86 -9.89
CA ALA A 23 2.09 -2.42 -8.54
C ALA A 23 1.90 -1.37 -7.43
N TYR A 24 2.36 -0.13 -7.62
CA TYR A 24 2.21 0.95 -6.65
C TYR A 24 0.74 1.27 -6.37
N VAL A 25 -0.07 1.35 -7.42
CA VAL A 25 -1.52 1.64 -7.29
C VAL A 25 -2.23 0.51 -6.55
N ASP A 26 -1.88 -0.73 -6.86
CA ASP A 26 -2.51 -1.91 -6.26
C ASP A 26 -2.12 -2.06 -4.78
N ILE A 27 -0.86 -1.79 -4.43
CA ILE A 27 -0.37 -1.71 -3.05
C ILE A 27 -1.14 -0.65 -2.25
N VAL A 28 -1.30 0.56 -2.79
CA VAL A 28 -2.04 1.65 -2.12
C VAL A 28 -3.50 1.29 -1.93
N LYS A 29 -4.16 0.71 -2.95
CA LYS A 29 -5.55 0.24 -2.82
C LYS A 29 -5.67 -0.84 -1.75
N ALA A 30 -4.76 -1.82 -1.71
CA ALA A 30 -4.77 -2.90 -0.73
C ALA A 30 -4.61 -2.35 0.69
N LYS A 31 -3.67 -1.41 0.89
CA LYS A 31 -3.47 -0.73 2.18
C LYS A 31 -4.70 0.07 2.61
N VAL A 32 -5.24 0.92 1.73
CA VAL A 32 -6.44 1.74 2.03
C VAL A 32 -7.67 0.88 2.31
N LYS A 33 -7.78 -0.30 1.69
CA LYS A 33 -8.85 -1.26 1.98
C LYS A 33 -8.68 -1.88 3.36
N ARG A 34 -7.47 -2.35 3.69
CA ARG A 34 -7.12 -2.96 4.99
C ARG A 34 -7.23 -1.95 6.15
N SER A 35 -6.80 -0.71 5.94
CA SER A 35 -6.80 0.33 6.98
C SER A 35 -8.19 0.69 7.49
N ARG A 36 -9.24 0.47 6.69
CA ARG A 36 -10.63 0.68 7.11
C ARG A 36 -11.07 -0.25 8.24
N HIS A 37 -10.39 -1.39 8.39
CA HIS A 37 -10.77 -2.41 9.36
C HIS A 37 -9.78 -2.51 10.51
N ARG A 38 -8.48 -2.26 10.26
CA ARG A 38 -7.40 -2.39 11.26
C ARG A 38 -6.23 -1.48 10.94
N THR A 39 -5.50 -1.05 11.96
CA THR A 39 -4.19 -0.39 11.80
C THR A 39 -3.29 -1.22 10.89
N THR A 40 -2.77 -0.58 9.84
CA THR A 40 -2.03 -1.27 8.77
C THR A 40 -0.71 -0.55 8.51
N THR A 41 0.40 -1.23 8.77
CA THR A 41 1.76 -0.74 8.49
C THR A 41 2.15 -1.04 7.05
N PHE A 42 2.82 -0.08 6.41
CA PHE A 42 3.43 -0.27 5.09
C PHE A 42 4.94 -0.32 5.25
N ILE A 43 5.57 -1.30 4.61
CA ILE A 43 7.01 -1.50 4.64
C ILE A 43 7.48 -1.50 3.19
N GLY A 44 8.33 -0.55 2.84
CA GLY A 44 8.90 -0.34 1.53
C GLY A 44 9.82 0.87 1.56
N GLU A 45 10.87 0.85 0.75
CA GLU A 45 11.87 1.93 0.68
C GLU A 45 11.38 3.12 -0.16
N ASP A 46 10.50 2.84 -1.11
CA ASP A 46 10.07 3.81 -2.10
C ASP A 46 9.08 4.83 -1.51
N THR A 47 9.51 6.09 -1.49
CA THR A 47 8.79 7.24 -0.93
C THR A 47 7.65 7.74 -1.82
N ASP A 48 7.62 7.41 -3.12
CA ASP A 48 6.56 7.87 -4.04
C ASP A 48 5.20 7.25 -3.66
N LEU A 49 5.22 6.08 -3.01
CA LEU A 49 4.06 5.45 -2.38
C LEU A 49 3.44 6.29 -1.27
N LEU A 50 4.25 7.08 -0.56
CA LEU A 50 3.76 7.98 0.50
C LEU A 50 2.90 9.09 -0.10
N ILE A 51 3.33 9.65 -1.24
CA ILE A 51 2.59 10.70 -1.97
C ILE A 51 1.24 10.14 -2.46
N LEU A 52 1.23 8.94 -3.04
CA LEU A 52 0.00 8.28 -3.49
C LEU A 52 -0.96 7.97 -2.33
N LEU A 53 -0.44 7.65 -1.14
CA LEU A 53 -1.24 7.42 0.06
C LEU A 53 -1.85 8.72 0.59
N LEU A 54 -1.07 9.80 0.63
CA LEU A 54 -1.55 11.12 1.05
C LEU A 54 -2.67 11.62 0.12
N HIS A 55 -2.45 11.57 -1.20
CA HIS A 55 -3.45 11.96 -2.20
C HIS A 55 -4.78 11.18 -2.08
N LYS A 56 -4.72 9.89 -1.76
CA LYS A 56 -5.93 9.07 -1.55
C LYS A 56 -6.64 9.35 -0.23
N THR A 57 -5.92 9.88 0.76
CA THR A 57 -6.46 10.25 2.07
C THR A 57 -7.14 11.62 2.00
N GLU A 58 -6.51 12.59 1.32
CA GLU A 58 -7.03 13.94 1.13
C GLU A 58 -8.34 13.95 0.32
N ARG A 59 -8.48 13.09 -0.70
CA ARG A 59 -9.76 12.97 -1.43
C ARG A 59 -10.95 12.51 -0.58
N LYS A 60 -10.72 12.09 0.67
CA LYS A 60 -11.78 11.74 1.63
C LYS A 60 -11.99 12.76 2.74
N GLN A 61 -11.13 13.76 2.87
CA GLN A 61 -11.27 14.81 3.86
C GLN A 61 -11.49 16.16 3.15
N LYS A 62 -12.54 16.89 3.56
CA LYS A 62 -12.64 18.33 3.25
C LYS A 62 -11.30 18.98 3.64
N PRO A 63 -10.78 19.93 2.85
CA PRO A 63 -9.40 20.38 2.97
C PRO A 63 -9.15 20.97 4.36
N SER A 64 -8.36 20.27 5.17
CA SER A 64 -7.74 20.82 6.36
C SER A 64 -6.25 20.89 6.10
N THR A 65 -5.75 22.12 6.06
CA THR A 65 -4.35 22.51 5.89
C THR A 65 -3.42 21.63 6.74
N PHE A 66 -2.51 20.91 6.09
CA PHE A 66 -1.39 20.25 6.77
C PHE A 66 -0.16 21.13 6.66
N THR A 67 0.31 21.64 7.80
CA THR A 67 1.63 22.25 7.94
C THR A 67 2.60 21.16 8.35
N LEU A 68 3.61 20.87 7.51
CA LEU A 68 4.79 20.10 7.94
C LEU A 68 5.68 21.04 8.79
N MET A 69 5.95 20.65 10.03
CA MET A 69 7.09 21.11 10.81
C MET A 69 8.25 20.12 10.67
#